data_AF-A0A1J3GHY6-F1
#
_entry.id   AF-A0A1J3GHY6-F1
#
_cell.length_a   1.000
_cell.length_b   1.000
_cell.length_c   1.000
_cell.angle_alpha   90.00
_cell.angle_beta   90.00
_cell.angle_gamma   90.00
#
_symmetry.space_group_name_H-M   'P 1'
#
loop_
_entity.id
_entity.type
_entity.pdbx_description
1 polymer ?
#
loop_
_entity_poly.entity_id
_entity_poly.type
_entity_poly.pdbx_seq_one_letter_code
_entity_poly.pdbx_strand_id
1 'polypeptide(L)'
;WRYRVFTSFHGPDVRKSFLSHLRKQFICNGISMFDDQCIERSHTIKPELTRAIKESRISIVVLSKLYASSGWCLDELVEIFKCKEEKGQIVMTIFYGVDPSDVRKQT
;
A
#
# COMPACT_ATOMS: atom_id res chain seq x y z
N TRP A 1 -0.86 3.52 -17.37
CA TRP A 1 -1.21 3.43 -15.95
C TRP A 1 -2.72 3.48 -15.81
N ARG A 2 -3.33 2.42 -15.27
CA ARG A 2 -4.78 2.31 -15.06
C ARG A 2 -5.23 3.05 -13.81
N TYR A 3 -4.38 3.10 -12.80
CA TYR A 3 -4.61 3.83 -11.55
C TYR A 3 -3.51 4.89 -11.36
N ARG A 4 -3.85 6.00 -10.70
CA ARG A 4 -2.84 6.98 -10.29
C ARG A 4 -2.12 6.53 -9.04
N VAL A 5 -2.85 5.94 -8.08
CA VAL A 5 -2.33 5.56 -6.77
C VAL A 5 -2.70 4.11 -6.42
N PHE A 6 -1.70 3.35 -5.97
CA PHE A 6 -1.85 2.12 -5.21
C PHE A 6 -1.54 2.39 -3.74
N THR A 7 -2.28 1.78 -2.81
CA THR A 7 -1.97 1.88 -1.37
C THR A 7 -1.73 0.50 -0.80
N SER A 8 -0.57 0.29 -0.19
CA SER A 8 -0.30 -0.88 0.65
C SER A 8 -0.38 -0.48 2.12
N PHE A 9 -1.08 -1.26 2.93
CA PHE A 9 -1.37 -0.94 4.33
C PHE A 9 -1.84 -2.18 5.07
N HIS A 10 -1.76 -2.23 6.41
CA HIS A 10 -2.43 -3.27 7.19
C HIS A 10 -3.91 -2.92 7.42
N GLY A 11 -4.82 -3.76 6.93
CA GLY A 11 -6.27 -3.50 6.98
C GLY A 11 -6.81 -3.14 8.37
N PRO A 12 -6.63 -4.01 9.38
CA PRO A 12 -7.05 -3.76 10.76
C PRO A 12 -6.54 -2.43 11.36
N ASP A 13 -5.34 -1.98 10.99
CA ASP A 13 -4.71 -0.81 11.62
C ASP A 13 -5.27 0.52 11.09
N VAL A 14 -5.49 0.63 9.78
CA VAL A 14 -5.72 1.94 9.15
C VAL A 14 -6.96 2.03 8.26
N ARG A 15 -7.65 0.91 7.98
CA ARG A 15 -8.78 0.89 7.01
C ARG A 15 -9.93 1.80 7.43
N LYS A 16 -10.30 1.79 8.71
CA LYS A 16 -11.45 2.59 9.22
C LYS A 16 -11.08 4.04 9.54
N SER A 17 -9.82 4.31 9.88
CA SER A 17 -9.32 5.61 10.29
C SER A 17 -8.65 6.33 9.13
N PHE A 18 -7.31 6.30 9.06
CA PHE A 18 -6.50 7.07 8.13
C PHE A 18 -6.88 6.86 6.65
N LEU A 19 -7.07 5.60 6.24
CA LEU A 19 -7.29 5.28 4.84
C LEU A 19 -8.66 5.74 4.33
N SER A 20 -9.69 5.74 5.20
CA SER A 20 -11.03 6.19 4.81
C SER A 20 -11.02 7.68 4.46
N HIS A 21 -10.30 8.50 5.24
CA HIS A 21 -10.09 9.92 4.98
C HIS A 21 -9.22 10.15 3.75
N LEU A 22 -8.11 9.43 3.61
CA LEU A 22 -7.20 9.55 2.46
C LEU A 22 -7.94 9.27 1.15
N ARG A 23 -8.74 8.20 1.12
CA ARG A 23 -9.55 7.83 -0.04
C ARG A 23 -10.58 8.91 -0.38
N LYS A 24 -11.30 9.42 0.62
CA LYS A 24 -12.26 10.52 0.40
C LYS A 24 -11.57 11.72 -0.23
N GLN A 25 -10.39 12.08 0.26
CA GLN A 25 -9.64 13.22 -0.25
C GLN A 25 -9.12 13.00 -1.69
N PHE A 26 -8.68 11.78 -2.02
CA PHE A 26 -8.31 11.44 -3.39
C PHE A 26 -9.50 11.52 -4.35
N ILE A 27 -10.69 11.04 -3.95
CA ILE A 27 -11.91 11.15 -4.75
C ILE A 27 -12.27 12.62 -4.99
N CYS A 28 -12.28 13.44 -3.93
CA CYS A 28 -12.57 14.88 -4.04
C CYS A 28 -11.59 15.61 -4.97
N ASN A 29 -10.34 15.15 -5.04
CA ASN A 29 -9.29 15.75 -5.89
C ASN A 29 -9.17 15.09 -7.28
N GLY A 30 -10.07 14.18 -7.67
CA GLY A 30 -10.02 13.50 -8.96
C GLY A 30 -8.79 12.58 -9.15
N ILE A 31 -8.26 12.04 -8.05
CA ILE A 31 -7.13 11.10 -8.04
C ILE A 31 -7.69 9.68 -8.00
N SER A 32 -7.47 8.91 -9.07
CA SER A 32 -7.88 7.51 -9.12
C SER A 32 -6.96 6.62 -8.26
N MET A 33 -7.55 6.04 -7.22
CA MET A 33 -6.91 5.08 -6.33
C MET A 33 -7.45 3.67 -6.61
N PHE A 34 -6.59 2.66 -6.58
CA PHE A 34 -7.03 1.25 -6.64
C PHE A 34 -7.86 0.90 -5.39
N ASP A 35 -9.03 0.30 -5.59
CA ASP A 35 -9.92 -0.10 -4.52
C ASP A 35 -9.67 -1.56 -4.09
N ASP A 36 -9.03 -1.75 -2.94
CA ASP A 36 -8.80 -3.07 -2.35
C ASP A 36 -9.86 -3.46 -1.29
N GLN A 37 -10.90 -2.66 -1.07
CA GLN A 37 -11.84 -2.87 0.05
C GLN A 37 -12.63 -4.18 -0.07
N CYS A 38 -12.92 -4.61 -1.31
CA CYS A 38 -13.63 -5.86 -1.60
C CYS A 38 -12.71 -7.08 -1.66
N ILE A 39 -11.39 -6.89 -1.52
CA ILE A 39 -10.43 -7.99 -1.63
C ILE A 39 -10.22 -8.58 -0.24
N GLU A 40 -10.77 -9.78 -0.02
CA GLU A 40 -10.37 -10.61 1.12
C GLU A 40 -8.87 -10.89 1.05
N ARG A 41 -8.17 -10.49 2.11
CA ARG A 41 -6.74 -10.70 2.27
C ARG A 41 -6.51 -12.13 2.73
N SER A 42 -5.83 -12.91 1.91
CA SER A 42 -5.50 -14.31 2.16
C SER A 42 -3.99 -14.44 2.49
N HIS A 43 -3.44 -15.65 2.41
CA HIS A 43 -2.03 -15.91 2.67
C HIS A 43 -1.10 -15.51 1.51
N THR A 44 -1.58 -15.45 0.27
CA THR A 44 -0.73 -15.22 -0.92
C THR A 44 -1.27 -14.11 -1.81
N ILE A 45 -0.44 -13.11 -2.15
CA ILE A 45 -0.84 -11.98 -2.99
C ILE A 45 -1.63 -12.41 -4.24
N LYS A 46 -2.84 -11.87 -4.38
CA LYS A 46 -3.69 -12.18 -5.55
C LYS A 46 -3.06 -11.59 -6.82
N PRO A 47 -3.11 -12.30 -7.98
CA PRO A 47 -2.62 -11.77 -9.26
C PRO A 47 -3.20 -10.40 -9.63
N GLU A 48 -4.43 -10.13 -9.19
CA GLU A 48 -5.14 -8.86 -9.38
C GLU A 48 -4.43 -7.69 -8.69
N LEU A 49 -3.87 -7.90 -7.50
CA LEU A 49 -3.11 -6.90 -6.76
C LEU A 49 -1.74 -6.67 -7.38
N THR A 50 -1.04 -7.75 -7.75
CA THR A 50 0.22 -7.63 -8.51
C THR A 50 0.02 -6.81 -9.78
N ARG A 51 -1.09 -7.04 -10.51
CA ARG A 51 -1.46 -6.24 -11.67
C ARG A 51 -1.75 -4.78 -11.28
N ALA A 52 -2.51 -4.55 -10.20
CA ALA A 52 -2.82 -3.19 -9.73
C ALA A 52 -1.56 -2.40 -9.36
N ILE A 53 -0.60 -3.02 -8.67
CA ILE A 53 0.71 -2.43 -8.36
C ILE A 53 1.42 -2.03 -9.65
N LYS A 54 1.54 -2.97 -10.59
CA LYS A 54 2.19 -2.76 -11.90
C LYS A 54 1.52 -1.72 -12.78
N GLU A 55 0.23 -1.50 -12.61
CA GLU A 55 -0.59 -0.57 -13.39
C GLU A 55 -0.77 0.81 -12.70
N SER A 56 -0.13 1.03 -11.55
CA SER A 56 -0.22 2.27 -10.76
C SER A 56 1.01 3.17 -10.91
N ARG A 57 0.82 4.49 -11.00
CA ARG A 57 1.94 5.46 -11.10
C ARG A 57 2.68 5.68 -9.78
N ILE A 58 1.92 5.70 -8.68
CA ILE A 58 2.40 6.00 -7.34
C ILE A 58 1.98 4.85 -6.44
N SER A 59 2.89 4.37 -5.61
CA SER A 59 2.60 3.47 -4.49
C SER A 59 2.77 4.21 -3.19
N ILE A 60 1.74 4.22 -2.36
CA ILE A 60 1.78 4.72 -0.99
C ILE A 60 1.82 3.53 -0.05
N VAL A 61 2.88 3.41 0.74
CA VAL A 61 3.07 2.36 1.73
C VAL A 61 2.81 2.94 3.11
N VAL A 62 1.72 2.52 3.75
CA VAL A 62 1.35 2.93 5.11
C VAL A 62 1.90 1.90 6.09
N LEU A 63 3.07 2.18 6.63
CA LEU A 63 3.76 1.36 7.61
C LEU A 63 3.15 1.62 8.98
N SER A 64 2.46 0.61 9.51
CA SER A 64 1.85 0.59 10.84
C SER A 64 2.43 -0.53 11.68
N LYS A 65 2.11 -0.54 12.98
CA LYS A 65 2.67 -1.51 13.94
C LYS A 65 2.48 -2.96 13.53
N LEU A 66 1.35 -3.32 12.91
CA LEU A 66 1.05 -4.69 12.46
C LEU A 66 1.26 -4.89 10.96
N TYR A 67 1.93 -3.96 10.27
CA TYR A 67 2.23 -4.12 8.85
C TYR A 67 3.06 -5.38 8.58
N ALA A 68 4.16 -5.55 9.32
CA ALA A 68 5.09 -6.66 9.15
C ALA A 68 4.54 -8.01 9.65
N SER A 69 3.43 -8.03 10.41
CA SER A 69 2.80 -9.28 10.85
C SER A 69 1.96 -9.94 9.76
N SER A 70 1.75 -9.27 8.63
CA SER A 70 1.01 -9.79 7.49
C SER A 70 1.97 -10.12 6.34
N GLY A 71 2.17 -11.42 6.08
CA GLY A 71 2.99 -11.88 4.94
C GLY A 71 2.55 -11.27 3.61
N TRP A 72 1.24 -11.07 3.45
CA TRP A 72 0.67 -10.36 2.31
C TRP A 72 1.15 -8.91 2.16
N CYS A 73 1.21 -8.14 3.25
CA CYS A 73 1.69 -6.76 3.20
C CYS A 73 3.18 -6.70 2.83
N LEU A 74 3.95 -7.72 3.21
CA LEU A 74 5.36 -7.87 2.83
C LEU A 74 5.50 -8.25 1.35
N ASP A 75 4.66 -9.16 0.83
CA ASP A 75 4.64 -9.52 -0.59
C ASP A 75 4.28 -8.31 -1.47
N GLU A 76 3.29 -7.51 -1.06
CA GLU A 76 2.96 -6.24 -1.72
C GLU A 76 4.16 -5.29 -1.71
N LEU A 77 4.86 -5.17 -0.58
CA LEU A 77 6.03 -4.29 -0.46
C LEU A 77 7.15 -4.71 -1.41
N VAL A 78 7.45 -6.01 -1.50
CA VAL A 78 8.45 -6.57 -2.43
C VAL A 78 8.08 -6.23 -3.87
N GLU A 79 6.82 -6.42 -4.26
CA GLU A 79 6.38 -6.14 -5.62
C GLU A 79 6.41 -4.64 -5.96
N ILE A 80 6.08 -3.77 -5.00
CA ILE A 80 6.19 -2.31 -5.15
C ILE A 80 7.64 -1.91 -5.43
N PHE A 81 8.60 -2.45 -4.66
CA PHE A 81 10.02 -2.13 -4.86
C PHE A 81 10.55 -2.68 -6.18
N LYS A 82 10.10 -3.87 -6.62
CA LYS A 82 10.41 -4.34 -7.99
C LYS A 82 9.92 -3.35 -9.05
N CYS A 83 8.67 -2.89 -8.95
CA CYS A 83 8.13 -1.93 -9.91
C CYS A 83 8.81 -0.55 -9.84
N LYS A 84 9.29 -0.14 -8.67
CA LYS A 84 10.12 1.06 -8.52
C LYS A 84 11.41 0.96 -9.33
N GLU A 85 12.15 -0.14 -9.18
CA GLU A 85 13.42 -0.34 -9.88
C GLU A 85 13.22 -0.57 -11.39
N GLU A 86 12.24 -1.39 -11.78
CA GLU A 86 12.02 -1.75 -13.19
C GLU A 86 11.28 -0.69 -14.01
N LYS A 87 10.36 0.06 -13.39
CA LYS A 87 9.45 0.97 -14.09
C LYS A 87 9.52 2.43 -13.63
N GLY A 88 10.37 2.74 -12.66
CA GLY A 88 10.47 4.10 -12.08
C GLY A 88 9.20 4.53 -11.34
N GLN A 89 8.43 3.58 -10.80
CA GLN A 89 7.22 3.88 -10.02
C GLN A 89 7.58 4.71 -8.78
N ILE A 90 6.83 5.79 -8.52
CA ILE A 90 7.07 6.63 -7.35
C ILE A 90 6.58 5.90 -6.10
N VAL A 91 7.44 5.76 -5.09
CA VAL A 91 7.09 5.14 -3.81
C VAL A 91 7.12 6.20 -2.71
N MET A 92 5.99 6.36 -2.02
CA MET A 92 5.85 7.24 -0.86
C MET A 92 5.58 6.38 0.37
N THR A 93 6.28 6.63 1.47
CA THR A 93 6.10 5.92 2.74
C THR A 93 5.44 6.83 3.76
N ILE A 94 4.49 6.27 4.52
CA ILE A 94 3.81 6.93 5.63
C ILE A 94 4.06 6.07 6.86
N PHE A 95 4.74 6.64 7.86
CA PHE A 95 4.97 5.99 9.15
C PHE A 95 3.80 6.33 10.08
N TYR A 96 2.89 5.38 10.26
CA TYR A 96 1.66 5.58 11.04
C TYR A 96 1.80 4.93 12.42
N GLY A 97 2.08 5.76 13.42
CA GLY A 97 2.22 5.32 14.81
C GLY A 97 3.44 4.40 15.05
N VAL A 98 4.46 4.48 14.20
CA VAL A 98 5.71 3.73 14.29
C VAL A 98 6.90 4.66 14.04
N ASP A 99 8.03 4.39 14.67
CA ASP A 99 9.27 5.09 14.39
C ASP A 99 9.93 4.50 13.12
N PRO A 100 10.40 5.32 12.16
CA PRO A 100 11.13 4.82 11.00
C PRO A 100 12.36 3.95 11.34
N SER A 101 12.99 4.20 12.49
CA SER A 101 14.13 3.43 12.96
C SER A 101 13.74 2.02 13.38
N ASP A 102 12.57 1.82 13.97
CA ASP A 102 12.02 0.49 14.31
C ASP A 102 11.74 -0.31 13.05
N VAL A 103 11.15 0.32 12.02
CA VAL A 103 10.95 -0.32 10.72
C VAL A 103 12.27 -0.75 10.11
N ARG A 104 13.31 0.09 10.20
CA ARG A 104 14.63 -0.18 9.62
C ARG A 104 15.43 -1.24 10.39
N LYS A 105 15.30 -1.29 11.71
CA LYS A 105 16.05 -2.20 12.59
C LYS A 105 15.29 -3.48 12.95
N GLN A 106 14.00 -3.54 12.61
CA GLN A 106 13.09 -4.62 13.00
C GLN A 106 13.07 -4.84 14.52
N THR A 107 13.01 -3.74 15.27
CA THR A 107 12.97 -3.71 16.75
C THR A 107 11.56 -3.58 17.32
#